data_AF-A0A8S3ZXX8-F1
#
_entry.id   AF-A0A8S3ZXX8-F1
#
_cell.length_a   1.000
_cell.length_b   1.000
_cell.length_c   1.000
_cell.angle_alpha   90.00
_cell.angle_beta   90.00
_cell.angle_gamma   90.00
#
_symmetry.space_group_name_H-M   'P 1'
#
loop_
_entity.id
_entity.type
_entity.pdbx_description
1 polymer ?
#
loop_
_entity_poly.entity_id
_entity_poly.type
_entity_poly.pdbx_seq_one_letter_code
_entity_poly.pdbx_strand_id
1 'polypeptide(L)'
;MSQLHFENLFIFALMWSLGALLELDDRAKMQEFLLKHKSRLRYPKLVGEETMFEYLVASDGKWIHWRNRVEEYIYPSDSVPLFSSILVPNVDNVRSDFLIETISKQNKGVLLIGEQGTAKTVMIQASMAKANPEERMSKSFNFSSASTPGLFQRTIESFVEKRVGTTYGPPGGKSMTVFIDDINMPVINEWGDQVTNEITRQMMEMKGMYSLDKPGEFLNIIDISFMAAMIHPGGGRNDIPERLKRQFCIFNCTLPSNSSIDKIFGIIGEGYFCSTRFVSEVVDLVKELVPATRVLWQKTKIKMLPTPAKFHYIFNLRDLSRIWQGILYIQGDECNSVRTMINLWKHEVCRVIED
;
A
#
# COMPACT_ATOMS: atom_id res chain seq x y z
N MET A 1 11.84 -25.61 18.00
CA MET A 1 11.07 -24.38 18.31
C MET A 1 10.51 -24.54 19.72
N SER A 2 10.68 -23.55 20.61
CA SER A 2 10.18 -23.67 22.00
C SER A 2 8.66 -23.44 22.08
N GLN A 3 8.02 -23.93 23.15
CA GLN A 3 6.58 -23.71 23.38
C GLN A 3 6.22 -22.22 23.40
N LEU A 4 7.06 -21.39 24.04
CA LEU A 4 6.88 -19.93 24.09
C LEU A 4 6.96 -19.30 22.70
N HIS A 5 7.89 -19.76 21.85
CA HIS A 5 7.99 -19.27 20.48
C HIS A 5 6.72 -19.63 19.69
N PHE A 6 6.22 -20.86 19.82
CA PHE A 6 4.98 -21.26 19.14
C PHE A 6 3.76 -20.45 19.61
N GLU A 7 3.65 -20.22 20.92
CA GLU A 7 2.59 -19.36 21.50
C GLU A 7 2.64 -17.94 20.92
N ASN A 8 3.82 -17.34 20.84
CA ASN A 8 3.99 -16.00 20.27
C ASN A 8 3.64 -15.96 18.77
N LEU A 9 4.05 -16.97 17.98
CA LEU A 9 3.64 -17.04 16.56
C LEU A 9 2.13 -17.23 16.40
N PHE A 10 1.50 -18.02 17.27
CA PHE A 10 0.05 -18.19 17.27
C PHE A 10 -0.66 -16.85 17.53
N ILE A 11 -0.22 -16.10 18.54
CA ILE A 11 -0.77 -14.76 18.84
C ILE A 11 -0.58 -13.84 17.64
N PHE A 12 0.61 -13.82 17.04
CA PHE A 12 0.90 -13.01 15.86
C PHE A 12 -0.02 -13.37 14.68
N ALA A 13 -0.20 -14.67 14.41
CA ALA A 13 -1.11 -15.14 13.37
C ALA A 13 -2.58 -14.77 13.67
N LEU A 14 -3.02 -14.85 14.93
CA LEU A 14 -4.37 -14.46 15.35
C LEU A 14 -4.60 -12.95 15.13
N MET A 15 -3.63 -12.11 15.50
CA MET A 15 -3.68 -10.67 15.25
C MET A 15 -3.84 -10.34 13.77
N TRP A 16 -3.02 -10.95 12.91
CA TRP A 16 -2.98 -10.65 11.48
C TRP A 16 -3.97 -11.45 10.63
N SER A 17 -4.71 -12.40 11.21
CA SER A 17 -5.83 -13.06 10.52
C SER A 17 -7.14 -12.31 10.72
N LEU A 18 -7.41 -11.85 11.95
CA LEU A 18 -8.65 -11.14 12.29
C LEU A 18 -8.49 -9.61 12.21
N GLY A 19 -7.36 -9.10 12.69
CA GLY A 19 -7.08 -7.67 12.78
C GLY A 19 -6.47 -7.05 11.52
N ALA A 20 -6.10 -7.87 10.53
CA ALA A 20 -5.53 -7.38 9.27
C ALA A 20 -6.49 -6.47 8.51
N LEU A 21 -7.80 -6.70 8.59
CA LEU A 21 -8.82 -5.91 7.92
C LEU A 21 -9.22 -4.64 8.70
N LEU A 22 -8.94 -4.60 10.00
CA LEU A 22 -9.43 -3.54 10.89
C LEU A 22 -8.66 -2.22 10.71
N GLU A 23 -9.36 -1.11 10.90
CA GLU A 23 -8.78 0.23 11.09
C GLU A 23 -8.19 0.38 12.49
N LEU A 24 -7.44 1.46 12.73
CA LEU A 24 -6.69 1.68 13.97
C LEU A 24 -7.56 1.60 15.24
N ASP A 25 -8.73 2.23 15.24
CA ASP A 25 -9.64 2.22 16.40
C ASP A 25 -10.18 0.82 16.70
N ASP A 26 -10.49 0.04 15.66
CA ASP A 26 -11.00 -1.32 15.82
C ASP A 26 -9.90 -2.32 16.18
N ARG A 27 -8.66 -2.08 15.72
CA ARG A 27 -7.48 -2.80 16.21
C ARG A 27 -7.28 -2.58 17.72
N ALA A 28 -7.49 -1.36 18.22
CA ALA A 28 -7.41 -1.07 19.65
C ALA A 28 -8.51 -1.82 20.44
N LYS A 29 -9.76 -1.85 19.95
CA LYS A 29 -10.84 -2.63 20.56
C LYS A 29 -10.55 -4.14 20.56
N MET A 30 -10.03 -4.67 19.46
CA MET A 30 -9.63 -6.08 19.36
C MET A 30 -8.52 -6.41 20.36
N GLN A 31 -7.51 -5.54 20.47
CA GLN A 31 -6.46 -5.70 21.47
C GLN A 31 -7.04 -5.73 22.89
N GLU A 32 -7.92 -4.80 23.22
CA GLU A 32 -8.57 -4.76 24.54
C GLU A 32 -9.33 -6.07 24.83
N PHE A 33 -10.05 -6.59 23.84
CA PHE A 33 -10.73 -7.88 23.94
C PHE A 33 -9.75 -9.04 24.20
N LEU A 34 -8.66 -9.12 23.43
CA LEU A 34 -7.64 -10.17 23.56
C LEU A 34 -6.94 -10.12 24.93
N LEU A 35 -6.59 -8.93 25.42
CA LEU A 35 -5.95 -8.74 26.72
C LEU A 35 -6.87 -9.14 27.88
N LYS A 36 -8.19 -8.95 27.74
CA LYS A 36 -9.20 -9.35 28.73
C LYS A 36 -9.59 -10.83 28.64
N HIS A 37 -9.17 -11.54 27.59
CA HIS A 37 -9.56 -12.93 27.37
C HIS A 37 -8.93 -13.88 28.40
N LYS A 38 -9.66 -14.93 28.80
CA LYS A 38 -9.27 -15.86 29.88
C LYS A 38 -8.09 -16.79 29.52
N SER A 39 -7.60 -16.74 28.29
CA SER A 39 -6.59 -17.68 27.75
C SER A 39 -5.19 -17.51 28.33
N ARG A 40 -4.92 -16.49 29.16
CA ARG A 40 -3.63 -16.23 29.84
C ARG A 40 -2.41 -16.23 28.91
N LEU A 41 -2.62 -15.85 27.64
CA LEU A 41 -1.57 -15.77 26.63
C LEU A 41 -0.57 -14.64 26.95
N ARG A 42 0.69 -14.85 26.58
CA ARG A 42 1.78 -13.87 26.81
C ARG A 42 1.90 -12.88 25.66
N TYR A 43 1.11 -11.80 25.75
CA TYR A 43 1.15 -10.70 24.79
C TYR A 43 2.46 -9.87 24.86
N PRO A 44 2.81 -9.13 23.80
CA PRO A 44 3.94 -8.20 23.83
C PRO A 44 3.76 -7.14 24.93
N LYS A 45 4.87 -6.68 25.51
CA LYS A 45 4.85 -5.57 26.46
C LYS A 45 4.60 -4.28 25.68
N LEU A 46 3.43 -3.69 25.86
CA LEU A 46 3.06 -2.44 25.22
C LEU A 46 3.77 -1.26 25.90
N VAL A 47 4.20 -0.28 25.11
CA VAL A 47 4.83 0.95 25.58
C VAL A 47 3.92 2.13 25.24
N GLY A 48 3.47 2.87 26.24
CA GLY A 48 2.58 4.03 26.04
C GLY A 48 1.26 3.66 25.38
N GLU A 49 0.92 4.38 24.30
CA GLU A 49 -0.31 4.19 23.51
C GLU A 49 -0.11 3.25 22.30
N GLU A 50 1.02 2.54 22.22
CA GLU A 50 1.28 1.61 21.13
C GLU A 50 0.35 0.37 21.17
N THR A 51 0.04 -0.14 19.99
CA THR A 51 -0.75 -1.38 19.86
C THR A 51 0.16 -2.61 19.71
N MET A 52 -0.39 -3.79 19.99
CA MET A 52 0.28 -5.07 19.78
C MET A 52 0.70 -5.28 18.31
N PHE A 53 0.05 -4.58 17.37
CA PHE A 53 0.39 -4.59 15.94
C PHE A 53 1.73 -3.90 15.62
N GLU A 54 2.31 -3.18 16.59
CA GLU A 54 3.65 -2.59 16.50
C GLU A 54 4.80 -3.59 16.76
N TYR A 55 4.45 -4.84 17.07
CA TYR A 55 5.40 -5.89 17.43
C TYR A 55 5.35 -7.07 16.44
N LEU A 56 6.51 -7.69 16.24
CA LEU A 56 6.69 -8.93 15.47
C LEU A 56 7.42 -9.98 16.32
N VAL A 57 7.28 -11.25 15.97
CA VAL A 57 8.00 -12.35 16.62
C VAL A 57 9.28 -12.62 15.86
N ALA A 58 10.43 -12.37 16.49
CA ALA A 58 11.75 -12.63 15.93
C ALA A 58 12.05 -14.13 15.84
N SER A 59 13.14 -14.49 15.15
CA SER A 59 13.58 -15.88 14.97
C SER A 59 13.94 -16.59 16.30
N ASP A 60 14.33 -15.82 17.33
CA ASP A 60 14.57 -16.32 18.69
C ASP A 60 13.27 -16.51 19.50
N GLY A 61 12.11 -16.17 18.90
CA GLY A 61 10.79 -16.29 19.49
C GLY A 61 10.38 -15.13 20.39
N LYS A 62 11.17 -14.04 20.47
CA LYS A 62 10.83 -12.86 21.28
C LYS A 62 10.10 -11.81 20.46
N TRP A 63 9.29 -11.01 21.16
CA TRP A 63 8.66 -9.82 20.58
C TRP A 63 9.71 -8.72 20.37
N ILE A 64 9.76 -8.19 19.16
CA ILE A 64 10.56 -7.02 18.81
C ILE A 64 9.66 -5.97 18.14
N HIS A 65 9.97 -4.70 18.37
CA HIS A 65 9.22 -3.59 17.80
C HIS A 65 9.60 -3.37 16.33
N TRP A 66 8.62 -3.11 15.43
CA TRP A 66 8.88 -2.90 14.00
C TRP A 66 9.84 -1.76 13.69
N ARG A 67 9.81 -0.69 14.50
CA ARG A 67 10.76 0.44 14.43
C ARG A 67 12.24 0.00 14.39
N ASN A 68 12.59 -1.13 15.02
CA ASN A 68 13.96 -1.67 15.00
C ASN A 68 14.36 -2.27 13.64
N ARG A 69 13.40 -2.41 12.71
CA ARG A 69 13.60 -2.86 11.33
C ARG A 69 13.36 -1.76 10.29
N VAL A 70 13.04 -0.54 10.73
CA VAL A 70 12.90 0.59 9.82
C VAL A 70 14.28 1.14 9.53
N GLU A 71 14.70 1.04 8.28
CA GLU A 71 15.93 1.66 7.81
C GLU A 71 15.78 3.19 7.84
N GLU A 72 16.86 3.86 8.25
CA GLU A 72 16.91 5.31 8.21
C GLU A 72 17.11 5.78 6.77
N TYR A 73 16.19 6.58 6.26
CA TYR A 73 16.36 7.24 4.99
C TYR A 73 17.13 8.54 5.20
N ILE A 74 18.28 8.64 4.54
CA ILE A 74 19.10 9.85 4.52
C ILE A 74 18.87 10.53 3.18
N TYR A 75 18.41 11.78 3.22
CA TYR A 75 18.24 12.57 2.00
C TYR A 75 19.62 12.90 1.39
N PRO A 76 19.85 12.62 0.08
CA PRO A 76 21.15 12.88 -0.54
C PRO A 76 21.54 14.37 -0.48
N SER A 77 22.77 14.64 -0.03
CA SER A 77 23.30 16.01 0.03
C SER A 77 23.84 16.48 -1.33
N ASP A 78 24.35 15.54 -2.13
CA ASP A 78 25.01 15.75 -3.42
C ASP A 78 24.04 15.96 -4.59
N SER A 79 22.77 15.58 -4.43
CA SER A 79 21.77 15.61 -5.49
C SER A 79 20.36 15.86 -4.94
N VAL A 80 19.47 16.34 -5.82
CA VAL A 80 18.04 16.48 -5.52
C VAL A 80 17.31 15.31 -6.20
N PRO A 81 16.93 14.26 -5.46
CA PRO A 81 16.16 13.16 -6.04
C PRO A 81 14.81 13.65 -6.55
N LEU A 82 14.32 13.00 -7.61
CA LEU A 82 12.95 13.23 -8.10
C LEU A 82 11.96 12.90 -6.99
N PHE A 83 11.01 13.80 -6.71
CA PHE A 83 10.03 13.61 -5.64
C PHE A 83 9.29 12.27 -5.75
N SER A 84 8.93 11.86 -6.97
CA SER A 84 8.24 10.60 -7.25
C SER A 84 9.08 9.34 -6.93
N SER A 85 10.40 9.45 -6.82
CA SER A 85 11.28 8.33 -6.46
C SER A 85 11.62 8.28 -4.97
N ILE A 86 11.24 9.29 -4.18
CA ILE A 86 11.53 9.31 -2.73
C ILE A 86 10.55 8.40 -2.00
N LEU A 87 11.04 7.31 -1.44
CA LEU A 87 10.27 6.37 -0.63
C LEU A 87 10.87 6.33 0.77
N VAL A 88 10.28 7.07 1.70
CA VAL A 88 10.70 7.08 3.10
C VAL A 88 10.19 5.80 3.78
N PRO A 89 11.08 4.90 4.26
CA PRO A 89 10.68 3.72 5.01
C PRO A 89 10.00 4.15 6.32
N ASN A 90 8.89 3.50 6.63
CA ASN A 90 8.17 3.70 7.89
C ASN A 90 7.73 2.33 8.44
N VAL A 91 7.20 2.33 9.67
CA VAL A 91 6.78 1.10 10.35
C VAL A 91 5.69 0.37 9.57
N ASP A 92 4.71 1.10 9.02
CA ASP A 92 3.60 0.53 8.25
C ASP A 92 4.08 -0.18 6.98
N ASN A 93 5.09 0.36 6.30
CA ASN A 93 5.69 -0.19 5.08
C ASN A 93 6.45 -1.47 5.40
N VAL A 94 7.33 -1.44 6.41
CA VAL A 94 8.12 -2.63 6.82
C VAL A 94 7.22 -3.78 7.26
N ARG A 95 6.14 -3.45 7.97
CA ARG A 95 5.14 -4.42 8.43
C ARG A 95 4.35 -5.02 7.26
N SER A 96 3.83 -4.18 6.36
CA SER A 96 3.09 -4.65 5.18
C SER A 96 3.98 -5.50 4.28
N ASP A 97 5.21 -5.07 4.05
CA ASP A 97 6.21 -5.79 3.26
C ASP A 97 6.52 -7.17 3.86
N PHE A 98 6.70 -7.27 5.19
CA PHE A 98 6.86 -8.56 5.86
C PHE A 98 5.67 -9.50 5.65
N LEU A 99 4.44 -8.98 5.74
CA LEU A 99 3.21 -9.78 5.54
C LEU A 99 3.08 -10.24 4.08
N ILE A 100 3.34 -9.34 3.11
CA ILE A 100 3.34 -9.65 1.68
C ILE A 100 4.36 -10.76 1.39
N GLU A 101 5.61 -10.61 1.85
CA GLU A 101 6.66 -11.61 1.64
C GLU A 101 6.29 -12.97 2.26
N THR A 102 5.71 -12.97 3.46
CA THR A 102 5.32 -14.20 4.18
C THR A 102 4.29 -15.02 3.38
N ILE A 103 3.33 -14.36 2.74
CA ILE A 103 2.31 -15.02 1.91
C ILE A 103 2.85 -15.34 0.51
N SER A 104 3.58 -14.40 -0.10
CA SER A 104 4.11 -14.56 -1.46
C SER A 104 5.08 -15.73 -1.59
N LYS A 105 5.90 -16.01 -0.56
CA LYS A 105 6.82 -17.17 -0.53
C LYS A 105 6.08 -18.52 -0.65
N GLN A 106 4.77 -18.55 -0.36
CA GLN A 106 3.92 -19.73 -0.50
C GLN A 106 3.18 -19.78 -1.85
N ASN A 107 3.48 -18.86 -2.79
CA ASN A 107 2.75 -18.68 -4.05
C ASN A 107 1.23 -18.45 -3.86
N LYS A 108 0.85 -17.80 -2.76
CA LYS A 108 -0.55 -17.43 -2.46
C LYS A 108 -0.83 -15.98 -2.81
N GLY A 109 -2.10 -15.68 -3.10
CA GLY A 109 -2.55 -14.34 -3.46
C GLY A 109 -2.47 -13.37 -2.29
N VAL A 110 -2.01 -12.14 -2.54
CA VAL A 110 -2.08 -11.02 -1.57
C VAL A 110 -2.96 -9.91 -2.11
N LEU A 111 -3.89 -9.39 -1.30
CA LEU A 111 -4.71 -8.23 -1.63
C LEU A 111 -4.48 -7.13 -0.60
N LEU A 112 -3.96 -5.99 -1.03
CA LEU A 112 -3.88 -4.79 -0.19
C LEU A 112 -5.14 -3.95 -0.36
N ILE A 113 -5.82 -3.66 0.74
CA ILE A 113 -6.93 -2.69 0.78
C ILE A 113 -6.49 -1.43 1.54
N GLY A 114 -7.11 -0.29 1.32
CA GLY A 114 -6.77 0.95 2.03
C GLY A 114 -7.26 2.19 1.33
N GLU A 115 -7.23 3.34 2.00
CA GLU A 115 -7.53 4.62 1.36
C GLU A 115 -6.60 4.94 0.18
N GLN A 116 -7.01 5.87 -0.69
CA GLN A 116 -6.13 6.36 -1.75
C GLN A 116 -4.90 7.05 -1.14
N GLY A 117 -3.74 6.87 -1.77
CA GLY A 117 -2.50 7.48 -1.26
C GLY A 117 -1.82 6.73 -0.11
N THR A 118 -2.32 5.58 0.35
CA THR A 118 -1.65 4.75 1.38
C THR A 118 -0.51 3.87 0.84
N ALA A 119 0.14 4.29 -0.24
CA ALA A 119 1.32 3.63 -0.84
C ALA A 119 1.17 2.16 -1.27
N LYS A 120 -0.04 1.59 -1.35
CA LYS A 120 -0.30 0.17 -1.72
C LYS A 120 0.45 -0.31 -2.96
N THR A 121 0.27 0.39 -4.08
CA THR A 121 0.90 0.11 -5.38
C THR A 121 2.42 0.06 -5.24
N VAL A 122 2.98 1.05 -4.55
CA VAL A 122 4.43 1.19 -4.37
C VAL A 122 4.97 0.07 -3.48
N MET A 123 4.27 -0.31 -2.41
CA MET A 123 4.66 -1.43 -1.55
C MET A 123 4.68 -2.77 -2.30
N ILE A 124 3.66 -3.06 -3.12
CA ILE A 124 3.63 -4.29 -3.91
C ILE A 124 4.74 -4.29 -4.97
N GLN A 125 4.93 -3.18 -5.69
CA GLN A 125 6.00 -3.05 -6.68
C GLN A 125 7.38 -3.22 -6.05
N ALA A 126 7.63 -2.62 -4.88
CA ALA A 126 8.87 -2.79 -4.14
C ALA A 126 9.08 -4.25 -3.71
N SER A 127 8.04 -4.93 -3.22
CA SER A 127 8.11 -6.34 -2.86
C SER A 127 8.42 -7.24 -4.06
N MET A 128 7.79 -6.98 -5.21
CA MET A 128 8.07 -7.70 -6.46
C MET A 128 9.51 -7.47 -6.95
N ALA A 129 10.04 -6.24 -6.84
CA ALA A 129 11.38 -5.89 -7.28
C ALA A 129 12.50 -6.60 -6.49
N LYS A 130 12.21 -7.12 -5.29
CA LYS A 130 13.16 -7.92 -4.48
C LYS A 130 13.32 -9.36 -4.98
N ALA A 131 12.40 -9.85 -5.81
CA ALA A 131 12.48 -11.22 -6.31
C ALA A 131 13.64 -11.37 -7.30
N ASN A 132 14.29 -12.54 -7.31
CA ASN A 132 15.36 -12.84 -8.27
C ASN A 132 14.80 -12.85 -9.70
N PRO A 133 15.21 -11.93 -10.61
CA PRO A 133 14.69 -11.86 -11.97
C PRO A 133 14.98 -13.11 -12.82
N GLU A 134 15.97 -13.92 -12.42
CA GLU A 134 16.29 -15.19 -13.08
C GLU A 134 15.26 -16.28 -12.75
N GLU A 135 14.67 -16.25 -11.56
CA GLU A 135 13.71 -17.26 -11.08
C GLU A 135 12.25 -16.79 -11.22
N ARG A 136 12.02 -15.48 -11.08
CA ARG A 136 10.68 -14.92 -10.98
C ARG A 136 10.54 -13.62 -11.76
N MET A 137 9.58 -13.62 -12.68
CA MET A 137 9.17 -12.45 -13.43
C MET A 137 8.11 -11.65 -12.67
N SER A 138 8.07 -10.34 -12.88
CA SER A 138 7.03 -9.47 -12.35
C SER A 138 6.35 -8.72 -13.48
N LYS A 139 5.02 -8.76 -13.51
CA LYS A 139 4.19 -8.03 -14.46
C LYS A 139 3.11 -7.29 -13.70
N SER A 140 2.77 -6.09 -14.15
CA SER A 140 1.74 -5.27 -13.54
C SER A 140 0.83 -4.66 -14.60
N PHE A 141 -0.46 -4.63 -14.32
CA PHE A 141 -1.43 -3.86 -15.09
C PHE A 141 -2.55 -3.39 -14.16
N ASN A 142 -3.31 -2.40 -14.64
CA ASN A 142 -4.38 -1.78 -13.85
C ASN A 142 -5.73 -2.20 -14.42
N PHE A 143 -6.68 -2.47 -13.53
CA PHE A 143 -8.08 -2.49 -13.93
C PHE A 143 -8.67 -1.09 -13.99
N SER A 144 -9.69 -0.96 -14.81
CA SER A 144 -10.45 0.26 -15.05
C SER A 144 -11.89 -0.09 -15.35
N SER A 145 -12.75 0.91 -15.47
CA SER A 145 -14.13 0.71 -15.93
C SER A 145 -14.21 0.11 -17.35
N ALA A 146 -13.16 0.24 -18.16
CA ALA A 146 -13.11 -0.34 -19.51
C ALA A 146 -12.49 -1.75 -19.54
N SER A 147 -12.04 -2.29 -18.41
CA SER A 147 -11.38 -3.59 -18.37
C SER A 147 -12.38 -4.72 -18.60
N THR A 148 -12.22 -5.43 -19.72
CA THR A 148 -13.08 -6.55 -20.13
C THR A 148 -12.41 -7.90 -19.86
N PRO A 149 -13.18 -9.01 -19.82
CA PRO A 149 -12.62 -10.36 -19.71
C PRO A 149 -11.62 -10.68 -20.83
N GLY A 150 -11.91 -10.25 -22.06
CA GLY A 150 -11.01 -10.43 -23.20
C GLY A 150 -9.71 -9.65 -23.08
N LEU A 151 -9.74 -8.44 -22.52
CA LEU A 151 -8.53 -7.66 -22.25
C LEU A 151 -7.65 -8.35 -21.20
N PHE A 152 -8.27 -8.87 -20.13
CA PHE A 152 -7.55 -9.65 -19.12
C PHE A 152 -6.91 -10.89 -19.75
N GLN A 153 -7.67 -11.68 -20.50
CA GLN A 153 -7.14 -12.87 -21.17
C GLN A 153 -5.93 -12.55 -22.06
N ARG A 154 -6.06 -11.57 -22.96
CA ARG A 154 -4.97 -11.18 -23.88
C ARG A 154 -3.74 -10.65 -23.14
N THR A 155 -3.95 -9.92 -22.04
CA THR A 155 -2.86 -9.41 -21.21
C THR A 155 -2.08 -10.57 -20.59
N ILE A 156 -2.77 -11.54 -20.00
CA ILE A 156 -2.14 -12.74 -19.44
C ILE A 156 -1.44 -13.56 -20.53
N GLU A 157 -2.11 -13.79 -21.66
CA GLU A 157 -1.52 -14.51 -22.82
C GLU A 157 -0.25 -13.83 -23.31
N SER A 158 -0.16 -12.49 -23.29
CA SER A 158 1.05 -11.76 -23.66
C SER A 158 2.24 -11.97 -22.71
N PHE A 159 1.98 -12.49 -21.49
CA PHE A 159 3.02 -12.73 -20.48
C PHE A 159 3.51 -14.19 -20.46
N VAL A 160 2.83 -15.10 -21.17
CA VAL A 160 3.09 -16.53 -21.13
C VAL A 160 3.41 -17.08 -22.50
N GLU A 161 4.16 -18.16 -22.53
CA GLU A 161 4.46 -18.93 -23.73
C GLU A 161 3.85 -20.32 -23.63
N LYS A 162 3.56 -20.90 -24.79
CA LYS A 162 3.06 -22.26 -24.88
C LYS A 162 4.19 -23.24 -24.54
N ARG A 163 4.00 -24.08 -23.53
CA ARG A 163 4.94 -25.15 -23.18
C ARG A 163 4.63 -26.42 -23.96
N VAL A 164 3.51 -27.06 -23.66
CA VAL A 164 3.06 -28.34 -24.27
C VAL A 164 1.53 -28.37 -24.30
N GLY A 165 0.93 -28.88 -25.38
CA GLY A 165 -0.52 -29.11 -25.44
C GLY A 165 -1.33 -27.81 -25.26
N THR A 166 -2.16 -27.73 -24.23
CA THR A 166 -2.89 -26.52 -23.82
C THR A 166 -2.29 -25.85 -22.58
N THR A 167 -1.03 -26.17 -22.25
CA THR A 167 -0.32 -25.64 -21.08
C THR A 167 0.58 -24.47 -21.46
N TYR A 168 0.40 -23.38 -20.73
CA TYR A 168 1.09 -22.12 -20.86
C TYR A 168 1.75 -21.76 -19.53
N GLY A 169 2.88 -21.08 -19.60
CA GLY A 169 3.56 -20.56 -18.42
C GLY A 169 4.54 -19.46 -18.79
N PRO A 170 5.16 -18.80 -17.81
CA PRO A 170 6.13 -17.76 -18.08
C PRO A 170 7.31 -18.30 -18.92
N PRO A 171 7.91 -17.44 -19.76
CA PRO A 171 9.01 -17.82 -20.65
C PRO A 171 10.22 -18.32 -19.86
N GLY A 172 10.99 -19.21 -20.48
CA GLY A 172 12.23 -19.75 -19.89
C GLY A 172 12.02 -20.61 -18.64
N GLY A 173 10.81 -21.11 -18.39
CA GLY A 173 10.53 -21.98 -17.23
C GLY A 173 10.45 -21.25 -15.89
N LYS A 174 10.44 -19.91 -15.90
CA LYS A 174 10.38 -19.08 -14.69
C LYS A 174 9.01 -19.12 -14.02
N SER A 175 8.96 -18.71 -12.76
CA SER A 175 7.71 -18.32 -12.10
C SER A 175 7.37 -16.85 -12.39
N MET A 176 6.12 -16.43 -12.19
CA MET A 176 5.71 -15.04 -12.38
C MET A 176 4.75 -14.58 -11.28
N THR A 177 4.94 -13.36 -10.79
CA THR A 177 3.91 -12.63 -10.05
C THR A 177 3.24 -11.62 -10.96
N VAL A 178 1.92 -11.65 -11.02
CA VAL A 178 1.09 -10.65 -11.70
C VAL A 178 0.46 -9.74 -10.66
N PHE A 179 0.71 -8.45 -10.76
CA PHE A 179 0.09 -7.43 -9.94
C PHE A 179 -1.08 -6.77 -10.70
N ILE A 180 -2.26 -6.77 -10.08
CA ILE A 180 -3.47 -6.11 -10.57
C ILE A 180 -3.79 -4.92 -9.66
N ASP A 181 -3.53 -3.70 -10.13
CA ASP A 181 -3.98 -2.51 -9.40
C ASP A 181 -5.46 -2.24 -9.66
N ASP A 182 -6.12 -1.62 -8.70
CA ASP A 182 -7.54 -1.24 -8.76
C ASP A 182 -8.48 -2.40 -9.15
N ILE A 183 -8.28 -3.59 -8.56
CA ILE A 183 -9.01 -4.83 -8.93
C ILE A 183 -10.54 -4.73 -8.81
N ASN A 184 -11.05 -3.75 -8.05
CA ASN A 184 -12.48 -3.49 -7.86
C ASN A 184 -13.11 -2.59 -8.93
N MET A 185 -12.33 -2.01 -9.85
CA MET A 185 -12.80 -1.06 -10.86
C MET A 185 -13.60 -1.64 -12.05
N PRO A 186 -13.49 -2.92 -12.45
CA PRO A 186 -14.29 -3.43 -13.56
C PRO A 186 -15.79 -3.20 -13.37
N VAL A 187 -16.49 -2.94 -14.47
CA VAL A 187 -17.94 -2.65 -14.48
C VAL A 187 -18.73 -3.83 -13.92
N ILE A 188 -19.73 -3.50 -13.11
CA ILE A 188 -20.75 -4.41 -12.62
C ILE A 188 -21.88 -4.44 -13.65
N ASN A 189 -22.28 -5.63 -14.09
CA ASN A 189 -23.41 -5.80 -15.00
C ASN A 189 -24.77 -5.65 -14.28
N GLU A 190 -25.87 -5.78 -15.02
CA GLU A 190 -27.24 -5.64 -14.48
C GLU A 190 -27.58 -6.67 -13.38
N TRP A 191 -26.83 -7.79 -13.32
CA TRP A 191 -27.02 -8.85 -12.34
C TRP A 191 -26.14 -8.71 -11.10
N GLY A 192 -25.30 -7.66 -11.03
CA GLY A 192 -24.39 -7.46 -9.91
C GLY A 192 -23.04 -8.16 -10.06
N ASP A 193 -22.73 -8.73 -11.23
CA ASP A 193 -21.48 -9.45 -11.46
C ASP A 193 -20.40 -8.58 -12.10
N GLN A 194 -19.16 -8.77 -11.64
CA GLN A 194 -17.96 -8.27 -12.31
C GLN A 194 -17.37 -9.36 -13.20
N VAL A 195 -17.79 -9.43 -14.46
CA VAL A 195 -17.42 -10.52 -15.39
C VAL A 195 -15.89 -10.65 -15.55
N THR A 196 -15.16 -9.54 -15.56
CA THR A 196 -13.69 -9.52 -15.63
C THR A 196 -13.04 -10.16 -14.39
N ASN A 197 -13.67 -10.01 -13.22
CA ASN A 197 -13.21 -10.64 -11.99
C ASN A 197 -13.56 -12.13 -11.92
N GLU A 198 -14.57 -12.61 -12.66
CA GLU A 198 -14.87 -14.04 -12.75
C GLU A 198 -13.84 -14.82 -13.54
N ILE A 199 -13.32 -14.28 -14.65
CA ILE A 199 -12.20 -14.91 -15.37
C ILE A 199 -10.90 -14.84 -14.54
N THR A 200 -10.69 -13.75 -13.81
CA THR A 200 -9.56 -13.61 -12.87
C THR A 200 -9.63 -14.68 -11.77
N ARG A 201 -10.82 -14.86 -11.16
CA ARG A 201 -11.07 -15.92 -10.17
C ARG A 201 -10.83 -17.30 -10.76
N GLN A 202 -11.38 -17.58 -11.95
CA GLN A 202 -11.20 -18.86 -12.62
C GLN A 202 -9.72 -19.17 -12.82
N MET A 203 -8.95 -18.20 -13.30
CA MET A 203 -7.51 -18.34 -13.49
C MET A 203 -6.78 -18.66 -12.18
N MET A 204 -7.09 -17.95 -11.10
CA MET A 204 -6.47 -18.20 -9.78
C MET A 204 -6.85 -19.56 -9.20
N GLU A 205 -8.13 -19.92 -9.25
CA GLU A 205 -8.67 -21.12 -8.60
C GLU A 205 -8.38 -22.41 -9.38
N MET A 206 -8.56 -22.36 -10.71
CA MET A 206 -8.43 -23.51 -11.59
C MET A 206 -7.06 -23.61 -12.26
N LYS A 207 -6.14 -22.69 -11.97
CA LYS A 207 -4.81 -22.58 -12.62
C LYS A 207 -4.93 -22.56 -14.15
N GLY A 208 -5.86 -21.77 -14.64
CA GLY A 208 -6.22 -21.72 -16.05
C GLY A 208 -7.60 -21.11 -16.28
N MET A 209 -7.93 -20.87 -17.53
CA MET A 209 -9.21 -20.26 -17.92
C MET A 209 -9.69 -20.85 -19.24
N TYR A 210 -11.01 -20.83 -19.45
CA TYR A 210 -11.55 -21.15 -20.77
C TYR A 210 -11.27 -20.01 -21.74
N SER A 211 -10.80 -20.35 -22.93
CA SER A 211 -10.55 -19.37 -23.98
C SER A 211 -11.86 -18.70 -24.39
N LEU A 212 -11.87 -17.37 -24.35
CA LEU A 212 -12.98 -16.56 -24.86
C LEU A 212 -13.01 -16.52 -26.40
N ASP A 213 -11.89 -16.84 -27.06
CA ASP A 213 -11.78 -16.88 -28.52
C ASP A 213 -12.14 -18.26 -29.10
N LYS A 214 -11.91 -19.34 -28.33
CA LYS A 214 -12.11 -20.72 -28.78
C LYS A 214 -13.02 -21.50 -27.81
N PRO A 215 -14.29 -21.69 -28.17
CA PRO A 215 -15.26 -22.36 -27.32
C PRO A 215 -14.80 -23.76 -26.89
N GLY A 216 -14.85 -24.02 -25.57
CA GLY A 216 -14.52 -25.32 -24.99
C GLY A 216 -13.03 -25.59 -24.78
N GLU A 217 -12.13 -24.71 -25.24
CA GLU A 217 -10.69 -24.87 -25.00
C GLU A 217 -10.32 -24.33 -23.62
N PHE A 218 -9.79 -25.20 -22.74
CA PHE A 218 -9.25 -24.80 -21.44
C PHE A 218 -7.73 -24.56 -21.55
N LEU A 219 -7.31 -23.33 -21.26
CA LEU A 219 -5.91 -22.92 -21.22
C LEU A 219 -5.37 -23.17 -19.81
N ASN A 220 -4.49 -24.16 -19.66
CA ASN A 220 -3.81 -24.42 -18.39
C ASN A 220 -2.70 -23.40 -18.21
N ILE A 221 -2.73 -22.61 -17.14
CA ILE A 221 -1.74 -21.57 -16.86
C ILE A 221 -1.04 -21.89 -15.54
N ILE A 222 0.26 -22.21 -15.64
CA ILE A 222 1.07 -22.65 -14.51
C ILE A 222 2.14 -21.63 -14.13
N ASP A 223 2.70 -21.78 -12.93
CA ASP A 223 3.80 -20.96 -12.39
C ASP A 223 3.48 -19.46 -12.28
N ILE A 224 2.21 -19.09 -12.13
CA ILE A 224 1.75 -17.71 -11.89
C ILE A 224 1.16 -17.58 -10.49
N SER A 225 1.50 -16.50 -9.79
CA SER A 225 0.79 -16.03 -8.60
C SER A 225 0.28 -14.60 -8.81
N PHE A 226 -0.65 -14.18 -7.96
CA PHE A 226 -1.28 -12.86 -8.06
C PHE A 226 -1.01 -12.02 -6.82
N MET A 227 -0.83 -10.73 -7.04
CA MET A 227 -0.97 -9.69 -6.03
C MET A 227 -1.99 -8.68 -6.55
N ALA A 228 -2.74 -8.06 -5.66
CA ALA A 228 -3.73 -7.08 -6.04
C ALA A 228 -3.81 -5.94 -5.03
N ALA A 229 -4.31 -4.80 -5.47
CA ALA A 229 -4.66 -3.70 -4.61
C ALA A 229 -6.03 -3.14 -4.96
N MET A 230 -6.76 -2.65 -3.95
CA MET A 230 -7.98 -1.88 -4.15
C MET A 230 -8.20 -0.87 -3.04
N ILE A 231 -9.09 0.09 -3.30
CA ILE A 231 -9.62 0.97 -2.26
C ILE A 231 -10.60 0.23 -1.37
N HIS A 232 -10.86 0.75 -0.17
CA HIS A 232 -11.91 0.18 0.68
C HIS A 232 -13.26 0.14 -0.05
N PRO A 233 -13.99 -0.99 0.04
CA PRO A 233 -15.35 -1.06 -0.49
C PRO A 233 -16.31 -0.20 0.35
N GLY A 234 -17.39 0.27 -0.28
CA GLY A 234 -18.38 1.16 0.35
C GLY A 234 -18.23 2.63 -0.04
N GLY A 235 -19.15 3.49 0.43
CA GLY A 235 -19.15 4.92 0.09
C GLY A 235 -19.27 5.19 -1.42
N GLY A 236 -20.01 4.35 -2.15
CA GLY A 236 -20.14 4.41 -3.61
C GLY A 236 -19.04 3.68 -4.39
N ARG A 237 -18.09 3.04 -3.72
CA ARG A 237 -17.03 2.22 -4.33
C ARG A 237 -17.45 0.76 -4.35
N ASN A 238 -17.23 0.13 -5.50
CA ASN A 238 -17.51 -1.29 -5.70
C ASN A 238 -16.56 -2.16 -4.87
N ASP A 239 -17.08 -3.29 -4.43
CA ASP A 239 -16.30 -4.38 -3.88
C ASP A 239 -16.07 -5.46 -4.95
N ILE A 240 -15.16 -6.40 -4.69
CA ILE A 240 -14.95 -7.58 -5.54
C ILE A 240 -15.80 -8.77 -5.06
N PRO A 241 -16.14 -9.74 -5.94
CA PRO A 241 -16.91 -10.92 -5.54
C PRO A 241 -16.24 -11.72 -4.42
N GLU A 242 -17.03 -12.21 -3.46
CA GLU A 242 -16.52 -12.99 -2.31
C GLU A 242 -15.72 -14.24 -2.74
N ARG A 243 -16.12 -14.85 -3.85
CA ARG A 243 -15.40 -16.01 -4.41
C ARG A 243 -13.99 -15.66 -4.89
N LEU A 244 -13.79 -14.44 -5.39
CA LEU A 244 -12.48 -13.92 -5.75
C LEU A 244 -11.69 -13.53 -4.50
N LYS A 245 -12.32 -12.84 -3.53
CA LYS A 245 -11.67 -12.49 -2.24
C LYS A 245 -11.07 -13.69 -1.54
N ARG A 246 -11.76 -14.84 -1.55
CA ARG A 246 -11.28 -16.10 -0.94
C ARG A 246 -9.92 -16.54 -1.46
N GLN A 247 -9.52 -16.12 -2.67
CA GLN A 247 -8.23 -16.47 -3.28
C GLN A 247 -7.07 -15.59 -2.79
N PHE A 248 -7.36 -14.57 -1.98
CA PHE A 248 -6.38 -13.62 -1.45
C PHE A 248 -6.30 -13.65 0.07
N CYS A 249 -5.09 -13.49 0.61
CA CYS A 249 -4.88 -12.97 1.95
C CYS A 249 -4.99 -11.45 1.91
N ILE A 250 -5.92 -10.88 2.67
CA ILE A 250 -6.26 -9.46 2.60
C ILE A 250 -5.61 -8.70 3.75
N PHE A 251 -4.87 -7.63 3.45
CA PHE A 251 -4.25 -6.76 4.45
C PHE A 251 -4.69 -5.31 4.25
N ASN A 252 -5.17 -4.68 5.32
CA ASN A 252 -5.54 -3.27 5.32
C ASN A 252 -4.33 -2.37 5.59
N CYS A 253 -4.02 -1.53 4.59
CA CYS A 253 -3.07 -0.44 4.65
C CYS A 253 -3.76 0.79 5.24
N THR A 254 -3.74 0.85 6.57
CA THR A 254 -4.26 1.96 7.37
C THR A 254 -3.52 3.26 7.06
N LEU A 255 -4.16 4.40 7.31
CA LEU A 255 -3.47 5.68 7.26
C LEU A 255 -2.31 5.68 8.27
N PRO A 256 -1.11 6.18 7.90
CA PRO A 256 -0.01 6.32 8.83
C PRO A 256 -0.38 7.27 9.98
N SER A 257 0.25 7.06 11.14
CA SER A 257 0.09 7.95 12.28
C SER A 257 0.53 9.38 11.95
N ASN A 258 0.02 10.36 12.71
CA ASN A 258 0.46 11.77 12.57
C ASN A 258 1.98 11.92 12.66
N SER A 259 2.60 11.20 13.60
CA SER A 259 4.06 11.16 13.76
C SER A 259 4.77 10.58 12.54
N SER A 260 4.18 9.58 11.88
CA SER A 260 4.75 8.99 10.67
C SER A 260 4.61 9.93 9.47
N ILE A 261 3.47 10.61 9.33
CA ILE A 261 3.26 11.65 8.30
C ILE A 261 4.28 12.78 8.49
N ASP A 262 4.39 13.31 9.71
CA ASP A 262 5.34 14.39 10.03
C ASP A 262 6.79 13.93 9.79
N LYS A 263 7.14 12.68 10.13
CA LYS A 263 8.48 12.12 9.82
C LYS A 263 8.75 12.03 8.31
N ILE A 264 7.80 11.52 7.52
CA ILE A 264 7.97 11.36 6.07
C ILE A 264 8.21 12.72 5.41
N PHE A 265 7.31 13.68 5.66
CA PHE A 265 7.42 15.00 5.04
C PHE A 265 8.52 15.86 5.69
N GLY A 266 8.88 15.61 6.95
CA GLY A 266 10.05 16.20 7.61
C GLY A 266 11.34 15.80 6.94
N ILE A 267 11.57 14.50 6.71
CA ILE A 267 12.76 14.00 6.01
C ILE A 267 12.87 14.59 4.60
N ILE A 268 11.76 14.71 3.88
CA ILE A 268 11.74 15.28 2.53
C ILE A 268 12.00 16.79 2.57
N GLY A 269 11.26 17.52 3.42
CA GLY A 269 11.32 18.96 3.53
C GLY A 269 12.67 19.43 4.07
N GLU A 270 13.08 18.95 5.25
CA GLU A 270 14.36 19.31 5.88
C GLU A 270 15.57 18.82 5.07
N GLY A 271 15.43 17.70 4.36
CA GLY A 271 16.48 17.19 3.47
C GLY A 271 16.71 18.08 2.25
N TYR A 272 15.65 18.65 1.68
CA TYR A 272 15.77 19.61 0.57
C TYR A 272 16.19 21.00 1.04
N PHE A 273 15.49 21.53 2.06
CA PHE A 273 15.75 22.82 2.68
C PHE A 273 16.86 22.71 3.72
N CYS A 274 18.09 22.51 3.25
CA CYS A 274 19.28 22.40 4.09
C CYS A 274 20.12 23.69 4.06
N SER A 275 20.96 23.87 5.08
CA SER A 275 21.79 25.07 5.24
C SER A 275 22.80 25.30 4.12
N THR A 276 23.07 24.30 3.29
CA THR A 276 23.93 24.44 2.10
C THR A 276 23.19 25.00 0.89
N ARG A 277 21.85 24.97 0.88
CA ARG A 277 21.01 25.43 -0.24
C ARG A 277 20.16 26.66 0.11
N PHE A 278 19.80 26.82 1.39
CA PHE A 278 18.89 27.88 1.84
C PHE A 278 19.40 28.58 3.10
N VAL A 279 18.92 29.81 3.31
CA VAL A 279 19.21 30.60 4.52
C VAL A 279 18.62 29.95 5.78
N SER A 280 19.31 30.07 6.91
CA SER A 280 18.95 29.38 8.17
C SER A 280 17.52 29.63 8.63
N GLU A 281 17.03 30.86 8.46
CA GLU A 281 15.66 31.25 8.84
C GLU A 281 14.58 30.46 8.06
N VAL A 282 14.85 30.16 6.78
CA VAL A 282 13.95 29.35 5.95
C VAL A 282 14.01 27.87 6.37
N VAL A 283 15.21 27.37 6.66
CA VAL A 283 15.42 25.99 7.13
C VAL A 283 14.65 25.73 8.44
N ASP A 284 14.71 26.67 9.39
CA ASP A 284 14.01 26.52 10.67
C ASP A 284 12.49 26.65 10.51
N LEU A 285 12.01 27.53 9.63
CA LEU A 285 10.58 27.64 9.31
C LEU A 285 10.01 26.33 8.73
N VAL A 286 10.75 25.64 7.87
CA VAL A 286 10.29 24.40 7.21
C VAL A 286 9.94 23.32 8.23
N LYS A 287 10.70 23.20 9.33
CA LYS A 287 10.43 22.27 10.43
C LYS A 287 9.06 22.51 11.07
N GLU A 288 8.63 23.77 11.15
CA GLU A 288 7.32 24.14 11.69
C GLU A 288 6.20 23.97 10.64
N LEU A 289 6.50 24.17 9.35
CA LEU A 289 5.52 24.05 8.27
C LEU A 289 5.07 22.60 8.03
N VAL A 290 5.91 21.61 8.29
CA VAL A 290 5.56 20.17 8.18
C VAL A 290 4.33 19.81 9.02
N PRO A 291 4.35 19.93 10.36
CA PRO A 291 3.19 19.62 11.17
C PRO A 291 2.04 20.61 10.92
N ALA A 292 2.30 21.88 10.61
CA ALA A 292 1.26 22.86 10.29
C ALA A 292 0.46 22.45 9.05
N THR A 293 1.12 21.97 8.00
CA THR A 293 0.50 21.48 6.76
C THR A 293 -0.39 20.27 7.04
N ARG A 294 0.11 19.29 7.82
CA ARG A 294 -0.69 18.13 8.24
C ARG A 294 -1.94 18.55 9.00
N VAL A 295 -1.79 19.42 10.01
CA VAL A 295 -2.91 19.86 10.86
C VAL A 295 -3.98 20.58 10.03
N LEU A 296 -3.57 21.45 9.11
CA LEU A 296 -4.49 22.13 8.20
C LEU A 296 -5.24 21.12 7.32
N TRP A 297 -4.51 20.22 6.65
CA TRP A 297 -5.11 19.17 5.82
C TRP A 297 -6.11 18.29 6.59
N GLN A 298 -5.77 17.88 7.83
CA GLN A 298 -6.68 17.09 8.67
C GLN A 298 -7.95 17.83 9.03
N LYS A 299 -7.84 19.12 9.43
CA LYS A 299 -9.02 19.95 9.71
C LYS A 299 -9.90 20.11 8.49
N THR A 300 -9.31 20.28 7.30
CA THR A 300 -10.06 20.35 6.05
C THR A 300 -10.75 19.03 5.73
N LYS A 301 -10.04 17.88 5.81
CA LYS A 301 -10.62 16.55 5.59
C LYS A 301 -11.84 16.28 6.47
N ILE A 302 -11.81 16.69 7.73
CA ILE A 302 -12.93 16.50 8.68
C ILE A 302 -14.10 17.42 8.35
N LYS A 303 -13.83 18.68 7.99
CA LYS A 303 -14.87 19.71 7.80
C LYS A 303 -15.52 19.66 6.42
N MET A 304 -14.74 19.32 5.38
CA MET A 304 -15.14 19.36 3.98
C MET A 304 -15.41 17.95 3.47
N LEU A 305 -16.54 17.37 3.85
CA LEU A 305 -16.93 16.03 3.43
C LEU A 305 -17.53 16.04 2.01
N PRO A 306 -17.38 14.94 1.25
CA PRO A 306 -18.03 14.80 -0.05
C PRO A 306 -19.55 14.78 0.14
N THR A 307 -20.23 15.61 -0.63
CA THR A 307 -21.71 15.65 -0.71
C THR A 307 -22.12 15.54 -2.17
N PRO A 308 -23.38 15.21 -2.51
CA PRO A 308 -23.82 15.21 -3.91
C PRO A 308 -23.54 16.53 -4.65
N ALA A 309 -23.64 17.67 -3.96
CA ALA A 309 -23.30 18.98 -4.52
C ALA A 309 -21.78 19.25 -4.59
N LYS A 310 -20.97 18.53 -3.79
CA LYS A 310 -19.53 18.71 -3.65
C LYS A 310 -18.82 17.36 -3.68
N PHE A 311 -19.07 16.58 -4.72
CA PHE A 311 -18.56 15.21 -4.85
C PHE A 311 -17.04 15.15 -5.02
N HIS A 312 -16.42 16.27 -5.40
CA HIS A 312 -14.97 16.42 -5.58
C HIS A 312 -14.20 16.63 -4.27
N TYR A 313 -14.86 16.78 -3.12
CA TYR A 313 -14.20 16.91 -1.82
C TYR A 313 -13.67 15.56 -1.32
N ILE A 314 -12.55 15.13 -1.89
CA ILE A 314 -11.90 13.86 -1.60
C ILE A 314 -10.45 14.12 -1.19
N PHE A 315 -10.22 14.21 0.13
CA PHE A 315 -8.90 14.47 0.70
C PHE A 315 -8.17 13.18 1.07
N ASN A 316 -6.93 13.04 0.61
CA ASN A 316 -6.08 11.87 0.82
C ASN A 316 -4.59 12.25 0.91
N LEU A 317 -3.71 11.29 1.20
CA LEU A 317 -2.27 11.58 1.40
C LEU A 317 -1.55 12.12 0.15
N ARG A 318 -2.14 11.96 -1.05
CA ARG A 318 -1.59 12.56 -2.27
C ARG A 318 -1.66 14.08 -2.24
N ASP A 319 -2.57 14.67 -1.46
CA ASP A 319 -2.67 16.14 -1.34
C ASP A 319 -1.42 16.71 -0.67
N LEU A 320 -1.03 16.14 0.47
CA LEU A 320 0.22 16.48 1.15
C LEU A 320 1.42 16.28 0.22
N SER A 321 1.41 15.19 -0.55
CA SER A 321 2.47 14.91 -1.52
C SER A 321 2.56 15.97 -2.61
N ARG A 322 1.43 16.44 -3.16
CA ARG A 322 1.37 17.50 -4.18
C ARG A 322 1.80 18.86 -3.63
N ILE A 323 1.40 19.20 -2.40
CA ILE A 323 1.82 20.44 -1.72
C ILE A 323 3.34 20.45 -1.59
N TRP A 324 3.92 19.40 -0.99
CA TRP A 324 5.37 19.30 -0.82
C TRP A 324 6.11 19.24 -2.15
N GLN A 325 5.61 18.47 -3.12
CA GLN A 325 6.19 18.43 -4.47
C GLN A 325 6.23 19.83 -5.10
N GLY A 326 5.17 20.62 -4.95
CA GLY A 326 5.11 22.00 -5.42
C GLY A 326 6.12 22.92 -4.73
N ILE A 327 6.18 22.84 -3.40
CA ILE A 327 7.11 23.63 -2.59
C ILE A 327 8.58 23.33 -2.95
N LEU A 328 8.92 22.07 -3.23
CA LEU A 328 10.28 21.63 -3.52
C LEU A 328 10.82 22.11 -4.88
N TYR A 329 10.02 22.72 -5.74
CA TYR A 329 10.51 23.25 -7.02
C TYR A 329 11.33 24.54 -6.87
N ILE A 330 11.10 25.32 -5.80
CA ILE A 330 11.78 26.61 -5.60
C ILE A 330 13.28 26.39 -5.41
N GLN A 331 14.10 27.20 -6.08
CA GLN A 331 15.56 27.16 -5.91
C GLN A 331 16.02 28.09 -4.79
N GLY A 332 17.22 27.83 -4.26
CA GLY A 332 17.83 28.61 -3.18
C GLY A 332 17.84 30.11 -3.47
N ASP A 333 18.28 30.49 -4.67
CA ASP A 333 18.39 31.89 -5.12
C ASP A 333 17.05 32.64 -5.12
N GLU A 334 15.93 31.93 -5.21
CA GLU A 334 14.58 32.48 -5.26
C GLU A 334 13.95 32.60 -3.86
N CYS A 335 14.47 31.87 -2.86
CA CYS A 335 13.90 31.78 -1.51
C CYS A 335 14.83 32.39 -0.45
N ASN A 336 15.00 33.70 -0.52
CA ASN A 336 15.92 34.44 0.38
C ASN A 336 15.25 34.98 1.66
N SER A 337 13.95 34.72 1.88
CA SER A 337 13.25 35.25 3.05
C SER A 337 12.13 34.33 3.55
N VAL A 338 11.89 34.39 4.86
CA VAL A 338 10.73 33.76 5.53
C VAL A 338 9.41 34.14 4.84
N ARG A 339 9.27 35.40 4.43
CA ARG A 339 8.06 35.89 3.74
C ARG A 339 7.82 35.18 2.41
N THR A 340 8.89 34.97 1.62
CA THR A 340 8.80 34.24 0.36
C THR A 340 8.35 32.80 0.60
N MET A 341 8.95 32.14 1.60
CA MET A 341 8.61 30.76 1.93
C MET A 341 7.16 30.59 2.42
N ILE A 342 6.66 31.50 3.27
CA ILE A 342 5.27 31.48 3.72
C ILE A 342 4.30 31.71 2.54
N ASN A 343 4.61 32.64 1.64
CA ASN A 343 3.79 32.90 0.47
C ASN A 343 3.74 31.69 -0.47
N LEU A 344 4.88 31.03 -0.68
CA LEU A 344 4.96 29.78 -1.45
C LEU A 344 4.13 28.68 -0.81
N TRP A 345 4.30 28.45 0.50
CA TRP A 345 3.53 27.46 1.24
C TRP A 345 2.02 27.73 1.12
N LYS A 346 1.60 28.98 1.32
CA LYS A 346 0.19 29.38 1.17
C LYS A 346 -0.30 29.11 -0.26
N HIS A 347 0.48 29.49 -1.28
CA HIS A 347 0.14 29.26 -2.67
C HIS A 347 -0.09 27.77 -2.96
N GLU A 348 0.85 26.92 -2.55
CA GLU A 348 0.77 25.47 -2.79
C GLU A 348 -0.37 24.80 -2.02
N VAL A 349 -0.65 25.27 -0.80
CA VAL A 349 -1.81 24.84 -0.03
C VAL A 349 -3.12 25.21 -0.73
N CYS A 350 -3.28 26.46 -1.17
CA CYS A 350 -4.47 26.91 -1.91
C CYS A 350 -4.64 26.11 -3.21
N ARG A 351 -3.57 25.97 -3.99
CA ARG A 351 -3.57 25.22 -5.27
C ARG A 351 -4.05 23.77 -5.14
N VAL A 352 -3.82 23.14 -3.99
CA VAL A 352 -4.14 21.71 -3.81
C VAL A 352 -5.43 21.49 -3.01
N ILE A 353 -5.77 22.40 -2.10
CA ILE A 353 -6.90 22.23 -1.16
C ILE A 353 -8.10 23.12 -1.52
N GLU A 354 -7.86 24.33 -2.04
CA GLU A 354 -8.91 25.31 -2.37
C GLU A 354 -9.41 25.18 -3.81
N ASP A 355 -8.47 25.11 -4.77
CA ASP A 355 -8.74 24.91 -6.21
C ASP A 355 -9.23 23.48 -6.49
#